data_AF-M1WI05-F1
#
_entry.id   AF-M1WI05-F1
#
_cell.length_a   1.000
_cell.length_b   1.000
_cell.length_c   1.000
_cell.angle_alpha   90.00
_cell.angle_beta   90.00
_cell.angle_gamma   90.00
#
_symmetry.space_group_name_H-M   'P 1'
#
loop_
_entity.id
_entity.type
_entity.pdbx_description
1 polymer ?
#
loop_
_entity_poly.entity_id
_entity_poly.type
_entity_poly.pdbx_seq_one_letter_code
_entity_poly.pdbx_strand_id
1 'polypeptide(L)'
;MADLNAGAEALVPRFELERVLNQDQGGRRTALYGHIDNQPALLTLERAPFPSSEAYLGRLPKSLARLQNLGINDVYTWYMARTAGEGDLERQQAATQDAATKRDVKEGQEKGEEEGNGPAQEAFFADLKINLFYPCTKSHIKKYSKQSVRFVTETPEIYRDHIRPLMQSKRDEGSLNWVFNIIEGRTEVEDVIYRTQLGTAGAAGEEGFLLLPDLNWNRSTLEALHLLALVERRDIWSLRDLKKKHVPWLQHMKKKIIAATVETYPSIEADQLKLYVHYQPTYYHLHIHVVHVAFEAGATQATGKAVGLESIIETLKVMAGDEEEAGMEAVSMSYTLGEASELWTRVFEPLKRSASATASQ
;
A
#
# COMPACT_ATOMS: atom_id res chain seq x y z
N MET A 1 -1.04 -21.33 -13.84
CA MET A 1 -1.53 -19.99 -13.47
C MET A 1 -3.04 -19.99 -13.23
N ALA A 2 -3.87 -20.34 -14.23
CA ALA A 2 -5.33 -20.42 -14.07
C ALA A 2 -5.79 -21.32 -12.89
N ASP A 3 -5.24 -22.54 -12.77
CA ASP A 3 -5.58 -23.45 -11.65
C ASP A 3 -5.13 -22.96 -10.28
N LEU A 4 -4.01 -22.22 -10.21
CA LEU A 4 -3.52 -21.62 -8.95
C LEU A 4 -4.41 -20.46 -8.51
N ASN A 5 -4.88 -19.65 -9.46
CA ASN A 5 -5.80 -18.53 -9.20
C ASN A 5 -7.18 -19.04 -8.75
N ALA A 6 -7.74 -20.04 -9.45
CA ALA A 6 -9.00 -20.66 -9.07
C ALA A 6 -8.91 -21.31 -7.67
N GLY A 7 -7.78 -21.96 -7.37
CA GLY A 7 -7.51 -22.51 -6.04
C GLY A 7 -7.43 -21.45 -4.93
N ALA A 8 -6.88 -20.26 -5.25
CA ALA A 8 -6.82 -19.13 -4.32
C ALA A 8 -8.19 -18.48 -4.09
N GLU A 9 -8.98 -18.29 -5.14
CA GLU A 9 -10.35 -17.74 -5.05
C GLU A 9 -11.27 -18.64 -4.21
N ALA A 10 -11.12 -19.97 -4.32
CA ALA A 10 -11.88 -20.94 -3.53
C ALA A 10 -11.57 -20.91 -2.02
N LEU A 11 -10.50 -20.26 -1.57
CA LEU A 11 -10.19 -20.14 -0.14
C LEU A 11 -11.09 -19.11 0.57
N VAL A 12 -11.40 -17.99 -0.09
CA VAL A 12 -12.09 -16.86 0.56
C VAL A 12 -13.49 -17.24 1.08
N PRO A 13 -14.35 -17.95 0.32
CA PRO A 13 -15.67 -18.37 0.81
C PRO A 13 -15.63 -19.38 1.96
N ARG A 14 -14.49 -20.05 2.17
CA ARG A 14 -14.29 -21.04 3.24
C ARG A 14 -13.77 -20.44 4.54
N PHE A 15 -13.56 -19.12 4.60
CA PHE A 15 -13.06 -18.45 5.79
C PHE A 15 -14.13 -18.41 6.89
N GLU A 16 -13.82 -19.05 8.03
CA GLU A 16 -14.65 -19.04 9.23
C GLU A 16 -14.11 -18.00 10.21
N LEU A 17 -14.87 -16.91 10.43
CA LEU A 17 -14.48 -15.84 11.33
C LEU A 17 -14.47 -16.31 12.79
N GLU A 18 -13.37 -16.08 13.50
CA GLU A 18 -13.28 -16.25 14.95
C GLU A 18 -13.42 -14.91 15.68
N ARG A 19 -12.64 -13.88 15.28
CA ARG A 19 -12.70 -12.55 15.88
C ARG A 19 -12.16 -11.45 14.96
N VAL A 20 -12.59 -10.22 15.22
CA VAL A 20 -12.01 -9.02 14.61
C VAL A 20 -10.71 -8.66 15.32
N LEU A 21 -9.63 -8.51 14.57
CA LEU A 21 -8.31 -8.12 15.09
C LEU A 21 -8.18 -6.60 15.21
N ASN A 22 -8.60 -5.87 14.18
CA ASN A 22 -8.50 -4.41 14.12
C ASN A 22 -9.48 -3.83 13.10
N GLN A 23 -9.81 -2.55 13.30
CA GLN A 23 -10.48 -1.71 12.32
C GLN A 23 -9.80 -0.34 12.30
N ASP A 24 -9.28 0.06 11.14
CA ASP A 24 -8.49 1.28 10.96
C ASP A 24 -8.86 2.03 9.66
N GLN A 25 -8.07 3.02 9.26
CA GLN A 25 -8.29 3.85 8.06
C GLN A 25 -9.71 4.46 8.01
N GLY A 26 -10.15 5.05 9.13
CA GLY A 26 -11.50 5.63 9.23
C GLY A 26 -12.63 4.60 9.07
N GLY A 27 -12.37 3.32 9.38
CA GLY A 27 -13.35 2.23 9.25
C GLY A 27 -13.36 1.56 7.89
N ARG A 28 -12.51 2.01 6.94
CA ARG A 28 -12.47 1.49 5.57
C ARG A 28 -11.65 0.21 5.43
N ARG A 29 -10.88 -0.17 6.47
CA ARG A 29 -10.16 -1.44 6.51
C ARG A 29 -10.38 -2.18 7.82
N THR A 30 -10.62 -3.48 7.71
CA THR A 30 -10.83 -4.40 8.84
C THR A 30 -9.94 -5.63 8.69
N ALA A 31 -9.25 -6.01 9.76
CA ALA A 31 -8.48 -7.25 9.83
C ALA A 31 -9.23 -8.29 10.66
N LEU A 32 -9.40 -9.47 10.09
CA LEU A 32 -10.17 -10.58 10.65
C LEU A 32 -9.25 -11.77 10.90
N TYR A 33 -9.44 -12.42 12.04
CA TYR A 33 -8.78 -13.70 12.36
C TYR A 33 -9.82 -14.81 12.40
N GLY A 34 -9.45 -15.94 11.83
CA GLY A 34 -10.34 -17.07 11.66
C GLY A 34 -9.59 -18.31 11.21
N HIS A 35 -10.31 -19.22 10.58
CA HIS A 35 -9.79 -20.50 10.12
C HIS A 35 -10.26 -20.82 8.70
N ILE A 36 -9.45 -21.58 7.97
CA ILE A 36 -9.82 -22.28 6.74
C ILE A 36 -9.31 -23.71 6.90
N ASP A 37 -10.16 -24.71 6.66
CA ASP A 37 -9.82 -26.14 6.80
C ASP A 37 -9.11 -26.47 8.15
N ASN A 38 -9.60 -25.89 9.25
CA ASN A 38 -9.02 -25.99 10.61
C ASN A 38 -7.59 -25.44 10.77
N GLN A 39 -7.06 -24.69 9.81
CA GLN A 39 -5.79 -23.99 9.92
C GLN A 39 -6.00 -22.47 10.08
N PRO A 40 -5.13 -21.78 10.85
CA PRO A 40 -5.30 -20.37 11.14
C PRO A 40 -5.20 -19.53 9.87
N ALA A 41 -6.13 -18.60 9.68
CA ALA A 41 -6.21 -17.70 8.54
C ALA A 41 -6.38 -16.26 9.03
N LEU A 42 -5.80 -15.31 8.28
CA LEU A 42 -6.01 -13.89 8.50
C LEU A 42 -6.50 -13.25 7.21
N LEU A 43 -7.64 -12.58 7.27
CA LEU A 43 -8.28 -11.96 6.12
C LEU A 43 -8.42 -10.45 6.38
N THR A 44 -7.91 -9.62 5.48
CA THR A 44 -8.15 -8.17 5.53
C THR A 44 -9.15 -7.77 4.46
N LEU A 45 -10.12 -6.95 4.86
CA LEU A 45 -11.13 -6.34 3.99
C LEU A 45 -10.86 -4.86 3.93
N GLU A 46 -10.79 -4.30 2.73
CA GLU A 46 -10.60 -2.88 2.49
C GLU A 46 -11.60 -2.37 1.45
N ARG A 47 -12.16 -1.19 1.64
CA ARG A 47 -12.97 -0.52 0.61
C ARG A 47 -12.08 -0.17 -0.58
N ALA A 48 -12.46 -0.61 -1.77
CA ALA A 48 -11.77 -0.20 -2.98
C ALA A 48 -12.01 1.30 -3.25
N PRO A 49 -11.04 2.01 -3.86
CA PRO A 49 -11.29 3.35 -4.37
C PRO A 49 -12.35 3.31 -5.46
N PHE A 50 -13.12 4.40 -5.61
CA PHE A 50 -14.04 4.52 -6.73
C PHE A 50 -13.25 4.49 -8.06
N PRO A 51 -13.73 3.74 -9.08
CA PRO A 51 -13.20 3.83 -10.44
C PRO A 51 -13.28 5.26 -10.98
N SER A 52 -12.25 5.68 -11.71
CA SER A 52 -12.25 6.96 -12.44
C SER A 52 -13.04 6.93 -13.75
N SER A 53 -13.64 5.77 -14.11
CA SER A 53 -14.42 5.61 -15.33
C SER A 53 -15.69 6.45 -15.29
N GLU A 54 -15.85 7.35 -16.27
CA GLU A 54 -17.08 8.14 -16.44
C GLU A 54 -18.31 7.26 -16.62
N ALA A 55 -18.17 6.10 -17.28
CA ALA A 55 -19.26 5.15 -17.45
C ALA A 55 -19.74 4.56 -16.12
N TYR A 56 -18.82 4.24 -15.20
CA TYR A 56 -19.16 3.81 -13.85
C TYR A 56 -19.82 4.95 -13.06
N LEU A 57 -19.16 6.12 -13.01
CA LEU A 57 -19.60 7.25 -12.21
C LEU A 57 -20.95 7.82 -12.66
N GLY A 58 -21.21 7.85 -13.97
CA GLY A 58 -22.49 8.30 -14.54
C GLY A 58 -23.66 7.34 -14.26
N ARG A 59 -23.39 6.05 -14.05
CA ARG A 59 -24.43 5.04 -13.73
C ARG A 59 -24.66 4.91 -12.22
N LEU A 60 -23.64 5.13 -11.39
CA LEU A 60 -23.65 4.86 -9.95
C LEU A 60 -24.89 5.42 -9.20
N PRO A 61 -25.32 6.68 -9.39
CA PRO A 61 -26.50 7.19 -8.68
C PRO A 61 -27.80 6.44 -8.99
N LYS A 62 -27.92 5.88 -10.20
CA LYS A 62 -29.10 5.15 -10.67
C LYS A 62 -29.04 3.65 -10.33
N SER A 63 -27.85 3.13 -9.98
CA SER A 63 -27.64 1.70 -9.67
C SER A 63 -27.60 1.41 -8.17
N LEU A 64 -27.99 2.36 -7.31
CA LEU A 64 -28.03 2.14 -5.86
C LEU A 64 -29.19 1.20 -5.50
N ALA A 65 -28.88 0.06 -4.88
CA ALA A 65 -29.88 -0.88 -4.36
C ALA A 65 -30.63 -0.32 -3.13
N ARG A 66 -29.98 0.56 -2.36
CA ARG A 66 -30.60 1.24 -1.21
C ARG A 66 -30.00 2.62 -1.03
N LEU A 67 -30.87 3.58 -0.69
CA LEU A 67 -30.50 4.94 -0.33
C LEU A 67 -31.28 5.37 0.92
N GLN A 68 -30.59 5.87 1.93
CA GLN A 68 -31.19 6.37 3.16
C GLN A 68 -30.69 7.79 3.43
N ASN A 69 -31.60 8.76 3.48
CA ASN A 69 -31.27 10.11 3.90
C ASN A 69 -30.93 10.15 5.39
N LEU A 70 -29.87 10.88 5.75
CA LEU A 70 -29.45 11.11 7.12
C LEU A 70 -29.77 12.53 7.60
N GLY A 71 -29.91 13.49 6.68
CA GLY A 71 -30.26 14.86 7.00
C GLY A 71 -30.23 15.78 5.79
N ILE A 72 -30.76 16.98 6.00
CA ILE A 72 -30.82 18.07 5.03
C ILE A 72 -30.61 19.41 5.75
N ASN A 73 -29.86 20.30 5.11
CA ASN A 73 -29.70 21.68 5.52
C ASN A 73 -29.53 22.56 4.27
N ASP A 74 -30.58 23.28 3.90
CA ASP A 74 -30.64 24.08 2.66
C ASP A 74 -30.26 23.23 1.41
N VAL A 75 -29.17 23.57 0.72
CA VAL A 75 -28.68 22.80 -0.44
C VAL A 75 -27.82 21.59 -0.08
N TYR A 76 -27.50 21.38 1.20
CA TYR A 76 -26.69 20.24 1.66
C TYR A 76 -27.59 19.08 2.08
N THR A 77 -27.43 17.93 1.42
CA THR A 77 -28.17 16.71 1.78
C THR A 77 -27.19 15.53 1.82
N TRP A 78 -27.22 14.71 2.87
CA TRP A 78 -26.30 13.59 3.03
C TRP A 78 -27.03 12.27 3.30
N TYR A 79 -26.46 11.18 2.79
CA TYR A 79 -27.10 9.87 2.71
C TYR A 79 -26.13 8.75 3.08
N MET A 80 -26.68 7.58 3.40
CA MET A 80 -26.00 6.30 3.31
C MET A 80 -26.56 5.51 2.12
N ALA A 81 -25.70 4.88 1.34
CA ALA A 81 -26.09 4.14 0.14
C ALA A 81 -25.46 2.75 0.08
N ARG A 82 -26.09 1.84 -0.67
CA ARG A 82 -25.56 0.52 -1.02
C ARG A 82 -25.64 0.33 -2.54
N THR A 83 -24.54 -0.04 -3.17
CA THR A 83 -24.48 -0.45 -4.58
C THR A 83 -25.32 -1.72 -4.81
N ALA A 84 -25.95 -1.83 -5.98
CA ALA A 84 -26.57 -3.09 -6.40
C ALA A 84 -25.49 -4.08 -6.85
N GLY A 85 -25.62 -5.35 -6.44
CA GLY A 85 -24.85 -6.43 -7.08
C GLY A 85 -25.41 -6.76 -8.47
N GLU A 86 -24.65 -7.48 -9.30
CA GLU A 86 -25.10 -7.92 -10.64
C GLU A 86 -26.49 -8.60 -10.60
N GLY A 87 -26.74 -9.47 -9.62
CA GLY A 87 -28.05 -10.12 -9.42
C GLY A 87 -29.16 -9.26 -8.77
N ASP A 88 -28.85 -8.03 -8.32
CA ASP A 88 -29.85 -7.05 -7.88
C ASP A 88 -30.35 -6.20 -9.08
N LEU A 89 -29.48 -5.96 -10.07
CA LEU A 89 -29.82 -5.26 -11.30
C LEU A 89 -30.81 -6.07 -12.17
N GLU A 90 -30.60 -7.39 -12.28
CA GLU A 90 -31.54 -8.29 -12.97
C GLU A 90 -32.94 -8.29 -12.33
N ARG A 91 -33.01 -8.27 -10.98
CA ARG A 91 -34.28 -8.18 -10.25
C ARG A 91 -34.97 -6.82 -10.39
N GLN A 92 -34.21 -5.73 -10.48
CA GLN A 92 -34.75 -4.40 -10.75
C GLN A 92 -35.23 -4.25 -12.20
N GLN A 93 -34.55 -4.87 -13.17
CA GLN A 93 -34.99 -4.93 -14.56
C GLN A 93 -36.26 -5.78 -14.73
N ALA A 94 -36.36 -6.93 -14.04
CA ALA A 94 -37.58 -7.73 -14.01
C ALA A 94 -38.77 -6.96 -13.38
N ALA A 95 -38.54 -6.23 -12.29
CA ALA A 95 -39.57 -5.42 -11.64
C ALA A 95 -40.05 -4.22 -12.48
N THR A 96 -39.17 -3.67 -13.34
CA THR A 96 -39.53 -2.59 -14.27
C THR A 96 -40.19 -3.10 -15.55
N GLN A 97 -39.89 -4.33 -16.00
CA GLN A 97 -40.62 -5.02 -17.08
C GLN A 97 -42.05 -5.41 -16.66
N ASP A 98 -42.27 -5.86 -15.42
CA ASP A 98 -43.61 -6.13 -14.87
C ASP A 98 -44.45 -4.84 -14.69
N ALA A 99 -43.80 -3.70 -14.48
CA ALA A 99 -44.47 -2.39 -14.44
C ALA A 99 -44.80 -1.86 -15.84
N ALA A 100 -44.05 -2.26 -16.87
CA ALA A 100 -44.24 -1.84 -18.26
C ALA A 100 -45.29 -2.67 -19.03
N THR A 101 -45.65 -3.88 -18.55
CA THR A 101 -46.65 -4.76 -19.21
C THR A 101 -48.11 -4.39 -18.93
N LYS A 102 -48.38 -3.22 -18.34
CA LYS A 102 -49.76 -2.71 -18.10
C LYS A 102 -50.11 -1.39 -18.79
N ARG A 103 -49.45 -1.03 -19.89
CA ARG A 103 -49.93 0.05 -20.79
C ARG A 103 -49.76 -0.35 -22.25
N ASP A 104 -50.90 -0.64 -22.88
CA ASP A 104 -51.03 -1.02 -24.29
C ASP A 104 -50.48 0.03 -25.29
N VAL A 105 -49.70 -0.48 -26.24
CA VAL A 105 -49.74 -0.31 -27.70
C VAL A 105 -50.23 1.03 -28.29
N LYS A 106 -49.33 1.75 -28.99
CA LYS A 106 -49.40 1.98 -30.46
C LYS A 106 -48.20 2.73 -31.08
N GLU A 107 -47.65 2.09 -32.11
CA GLU A 107 -47.12 2.59 -33.40
C GLU A 107 -45.96 3.61 -33.48
N GLY A 108 -44.95 3.23 -34.29
CA GLY A 108 -44.02 4.15 -34.96
C GLY A 108 -42.60 3.61 -35.15
N GLN A 109 -42.39 2.70 -36.12
CA GLN A 109 -41.06 2.34 -36.62
C GLN A 109 -40.57 3.40 -37.62
N GLU A 110 -39.33 3.89 -37.46
CA GLU A 110 -38.40 4.07 -38.58
C GLU A 110 -36.94 4.13 -38.07
N LYS A 111 -36.05 3.60 -38.91
CA LYS A 111 -34.75 3.02 -38.57
C LYS A 111 -33.63 4.05 -38.55
N GLY A 112 -32.79 4.02 -37.51
CA GLY A 112 -31.44 4.59 -37.49
C GLY A 112 -30.43 3.45 -37.37
N GLU A 113 -29.47 3.42 -38.28
CA GLU A 113 -28.41 2.42 -38.37
C GLU A 113 -27.42 2.60 -37.20
N GLU A 114 -27.33 1.60 -36.31
CA GLU A 114 -26.26 1.51 -35.31
C GLU A 114 -25.24 0.47 -35.75
N GLU A 115 -24.01 0.94 -35.96
CA GLU A 115 -22.83 0.14 -36.19
C GLU A 115 -22.60 -0.78 -34.98
N GLY A 116 -22.68 -2.09 -35.23
CA GLY A 116 -22.47 -3.13 -34.23
C GLY A 116 -21.03 -3.19 -33.76
N ASN A 117 -20.73 -2.43 -32.71
CA ASN A 117 -19.63 -2.73 -31.82
C ASN A 117 -20.00 -4.02 -31.07
N GLY A 118 -19.15 -5.05 -31.15
CA GLY A 118 -19.35 -6.31 -30.42
C GLY A 118 -19.51 -6.08 -28.91
N PRO A 119 -20.02 -7.07 -28.15
CA PRO A 119 -20.32 -6.85 -26.74
C PRO A 119 -19.02 -6.46 -26.02
N ALA A 120 -18.93 -5.20 -25.62
CA ALA A 120 -17.91 -4.73 -24.71
C ALA A 120 -18.06 -5.59 -23.46
N GLN A 121 -17.07 -6.43 -23.20
CA GLN A 121 -16.97 -7.24 -21.99
C GLN A 121 -17.27 -6.31 -20.81
N GLU A 122 -18.36 -6.55 -20.09
CA GLU A 122 -18.80 -5.66 -19.02
C GLU A 122 -17.63 -5.50 -18.04
N ALA A 123 -17.16 -4.26 -17.90
CA ALA A 123 -16.01 -3.97 -17.06
C ALA A 123 -16.40 -4.27 -15.61
N PHE A 124 -15.76 -5.27 -15.02
CA PHE A 124 -15.92 -5.62 -13.61
C PHE A 124 -15.37 -4.49 -12.72
N PHE A 125 -16.23 -3.91 -11.89
CA PHE A 125 -15.86 -2.87 -10.92
C PHE A 125 -15.96 -3.41 -9.49
N ALA A 126 -14.82 -3.62 -8.83
CA ALA A 126 -14.78 -4.16 -7.48
C ALA A 126 -14.97 -3.08 -6.41
N ASP A 127 -15.84 -3.34 -5.41
CA ASP A 127 -16.05 -2.48 -4.24
C ASP A 127 -15.11 -2.80 -3.05
N LEU A 128 -14.42 -3.95 -3.10
CA LEU A 128 -13.59 -4.48 -2.02
C LEU A 128 -12.23 -4.95 -2.54
N LYS A 129 -11.19 -4.71 -1.74
CA LYS A 129 -9.90 -5.38 -1.84
C LYS A 129 -9.76 -6.37 -0.68
N ILE A 130 -9.28 -7.58 -0.97
CA ILE A 130 -9.10 -8.65 0.02
C ILE A 130 -7.64 -9.12 0.00
N ASN A 131 -7.03 -9.23 1.17
CA ASN A 131 -5.78 -9.99 1.32
C ASN A 131 -6.00 -11.16 2.27
N LEU A 132 -5.51 -12.34 1.89
CA LEU A 132 -5.59 -13.56 2.68
C LEU A 132 -4.18 -14.06 3.01
N PHE A 133 -3.90 -14.24 4.30
CA PHE A 133 -2.71 -14.92 4.80
C PHE A 133 -3.14 -16.29 5.30
N TYR A 134 -2.73 -17.35 4.59
CA TYR A 134 -3.13 -18.72 4.90
C TYR A 134 -2.03 -19.73 4.53
N PRO A 135 -1.55 -20.55 5.48
CA PRO A 135 -1.79 -20.45 6.92
C PRO A 135 -1.12 -19.19 7.52
N CYS A 136 -1.80 -18.49 8.43
CA CYS A 136 -1.23 -17.33 9.11
C CYS A 136 -0.45 -17.74 10.36
N THR A 137 0.52 -16.91 10.76
CA THR A 137 1.38 -17.15 11.92
C THR A 137 1.03 -16.19 13.06
N LYS A 138 1.55 -16.45 14.27
CA LYS A 138 1.40 -15.53 15.41
C LYS A 138 1.95 -14.13 15.12
N SER A 139 2.97 -13.99 14.26
CA SER A 139 3.51 -12.68 13.87
C SER A 139 2.54 -11.91 12.98
N HIS A 140 1.84 -12.59 12.05
CA HIS A 140 0.75 -11.97 11.28
C HIS A 140 -0.35 -11.45 12.21
N ILE A 141 -0.83 -12.29 13.13
CA ILE A 141 -1.89 -11.91 14.08
C ILE A 141 -1.45 -10.70 14.91
N LYS A 142 -0.24 -10.70 15.46
CA LYS A 142 0.31 -9.59 16.26
C LYS A 142 0.40 -8.30 15.45
N LYS A 143 0.80 -8.37 14.18
CA LYS A 143 0.94 -7.22 13.27
C LYS A 143 -0.41 -6.55 12.97
N TYR A 144 -1.45 -7.34 12.72
CA TYR A 144 -2.77 -6.84 12.31
C TYR A 144 -3.76 -6.66 13.46
N SER A 145 -3.39 -7.05 14.69
CA SER A 145 -4.18 -6.75 15.89
C SER A 145 -4.12 -5.28 16.25
N LYS A 146 -5.23 -4.74 16.75
CA LYS A 146 -5.29 -3.40 17.31
C LYS A 146 -4.24 -3.30 18.41
N GLN A 147 -3.40 -2.29 18.31
CA GLN A 147 -2.36 -2.00 19.29
C GLN A 147 -2.28 -0.50 19.49
N SER A 148 -1.97 -0.11 20.72
CA SER A 148 -1.59 1.28 21.00
C SER A 148 -0.31 1.60 20.23
N VAL A 149 -0.20 2.87 19.84
CA VAL A 149 0.96 3.41 19.14
C VAL A 149 1.68 4.36 20.09
N ARG A 150 3.01 4.33 20.05
CA ARG A 150 3.92 5.16 20.82
C ARG A 150 4.76 5.99 19.87
N PHE A 151 5.01 7.24 20.22
CA PHE A 151 5.96 8.09 19.52
C PHE A 151 7.26 8.09 20.33
N VAL A 152 8.35 7.67 19.70
CA VAL A 152 9.65 7.49 20.34
C VAL A 152 10.68 8.41 19.71
N THR A 153 11.75 8.71 20.44
CA THR A 153 12.91 9.44 19.93
C THR A 153 14.13 8.54 20.03
N GLU A 154 14.70 8.19 18.87
CA GLU A 154 15.89 7.38 18.72
C GLU A 154 17.11 8.29 18.53
N THR A 155 18.00 8.34 19.53
CA THR A 155 19.28 9.04 19.42
C THR A 155 20.30 8.20 18.63
N PRO A 156 21.42 8.79 18.17
CA PRO A 156 22.50 8.04 17.53
C PRO A 156 23.03 6.88 18.38
N GLU A 157 23.07 7.04 19.70
CA GLU A 157 23.51 6.00 20.64
C GLU A 157 22.50 4.86 20.70
N ILE A 158 21.19 5.16 20.80
CA ILE A 158 20.15 4.13 20.75
C ILE A 158 20.22 3.36 19.42
N TYR A 159 20.41 4.08 18.31
CA TYR A 159 20.58 3.46 17.00
C TYR A 159 21.75 2.48 16.98
N ARG A 160 22.95 2.96 17.37
CA ARG A 160 24.19 2.19 17.38
C ARG A 160 24.11 0.97 18.31
N ASP A 161 23.61 1.16 19.52
CA ASP A 161 23.72 0.19 20.60
C ASP A 161 22.55 -0.83 20.62
N HIS A 162 21.40 -0.48 20.05
CA HIS A 162 20.20 -1.32 20.12
C HIS A 162 19.56 -1.60 18.76
N ILE A 163 19.36 -0.59 17.92
CA ILE A 163 18.56 -0.71 16.70
C ILE A 163 19.36 -1.40 15.60
N ARG A 164 20.59 -0.96 15.33
CA ARG A 164 21.48 -1.55 14.33
C ARG A 164 21.78 -3.03 14.59
N PRO A 165 22.07 -3.47 15.83
CA PRO A 165 22.17 -4.90 16.14
C PRO A 165 20.89 -5.69 15.86
N LEU A 166 19.71 -5.11 16.16
CA LEU A 166 18.43 -5.77 15.86
C LEU A 166 18.18 -5.86 14.34
N MET A 167 18.53 -4.82 13.57
CA MET A 167 18.50 -4.86 12.11
C MET A 167 19.39 -5.97 11.55
N GLN A 168 20.60 -6.11 12.07
CA GLN A 168 21.55 -7.16 11.69
C GLN A 168 20.95 -8.55 11.96
N SER A 169 20.47 -8.81 13.18
CA SER A 169 19.80 -10.08 13.55
C SER A 169 18.69 -10.45 12.58
N LYS A 170 17.83 -9.47 12.23
CA LYS A 170 16.73 -9.71 11.29
C LYS A 170 17.21 -10.07 9.89
N ARG A 171 18.30 -9.46 9.42
CA ARG A 171 18.88 -9.78 8.12
C ARG A 171 19.51 -11.17 8.12
N ASP A 172 20.23 -11.52 9.19
CA ASP A 172 20.88 -12.83 9.34
C ASP A 172 19.88 -13.99 9.46
N GLU A 173 18.70 -13.74 10.04
CA GLU A 173 17.57 -14.68 10.09
C GLU A 173 16.93 -14.97 8.71
N GLY A 174 17.39 -14.32 7.63
CA GLY A 174 16.89 -14.56 6.27
C GLY A 174 15.57 -13.82 5.95
N SER A 175 15.19 -12.81 6.72
CA SER A 175 13.93 -12.06 6.53
C SER A 175 13.81 -11.34 5.17
N LEU A 176 14.92 -11.21 4.42
CA LEU A 176 14.99 -10.55 3.12
C LEU A 176 15.05 -11.52 1.93
N ASN A 177 14.96 -12.85 2.15
CA ASN A 177 15.02 -13.82 1.06
C ASN A 177 13.96 -13.54 -0.02
N TRP A 178 12.76 -13.12 0.38
CA TRP A 178 11.71 -12.74 -0.56
C TRP A 178 12.10 -11.52 -1.42
N VAL A 179 12.72 -10.49 -0.83
CA VAL A 179 13.22 -9.30 -1.56
C VAL A 179 14.28 -9.70 -2.58
N PHE A 180 15.25 -10.52 -2.16
CA PHE A 180 16.34 -10.94 -3.03
C PHE A 180 15.85 -11.85 -4.16
N ASN A 181 14.85 -12.72 -3.91
CA ASN A 181 14.23 -13.50 -4.96
C ASN A 181 13.57 -12.61 -6.03
N ILE A 182 12.90 -11.52 -5.64
CA ILE A 182 12.35 -10.56 -6.59
C ILE A 182 13.48 -9.88 -7.36
N ILE A 183 14.47 -9.29 -6.67
CA ILE A 183 15.61 -8.60 -7.31
C ILE A 183 16.32 -9.51 -8.32
N GLU A 184 16.55 -10.77 -7.96
CA GLU A 184 17.24 -11.74 -8.82
C GLU A 184 16.36 -12.32 -9.94
N GLY A 185 15.08 -11.93 -10.01
CA GLY A 185 14.15 -12.38 -11.05
C GLY A 185 13.69 -13.83 -10.88
N ARG A 186 13.64 -14.33 -9.63
CA ARG A 186 13.18 -15.68 -9.30
C ARG A 186 11.69 -15.73 -8.96
N THR A 187 11.12 -14.63 -8.45
CA THR A 187 9.71 -14.51 -8.03
C THR A 187 9.11 -13.19 -8.48
N GLU A 188 7.79 -13.12 -8.59
CA GLU A 188 7.02 -11.90 -8.97
C GLU A 188 7.47 -11.26 -10.29
N VAL A 189 8.09 -12.03 -11.19
CA VAL A 189 8.66 -11.52 -12.45
C VAL A 189 7.60 -10.83 -13.32
N GLU A 190 6.40 -11.39 -13.38
CA GLU A 190 5.27 -10.84 -14.14
C GLU A 190 4.61 -9.62 -13.47
N ASP A 191 4.85 -9.41 -12.17
CA ASP A 191 4.32 -8.27 -11.43
C ASP A 191 5.25 -7.05 -11.49
N VAL A 192 6.51 -7.24 -11.90
CA VAL A 192 7.49 -6.17 -12.07
C VAL A 192 7.10 -5.33 -13.28
N ILE A 193 6.80 -4.06 -13.03
CA ILE A 193 6.36 -3.09 -14.04
C ILE A 193 7.54 -2.55 -14.84
N TYR A 194 8.68 -2.39 -14.17
CA TYR A 194 9.91 -1.89 -14.76
C TYR A 194 11.12 -2.50 -14.06
N ARG A 195 12.19 -2.77 -14.81
CA ARG A 195 13.46 -3.26 -14.27
C ARG A 195 14.64 -2.78 -15.12
N THR A 196 15.71 -2.35 -14.45
CA THR A 196 17.02 -2.19 -15.09
C THR A 196 17.66 -3.55 -15.38
N GLN A 197 18.52 -3.65 -16.41
CA GLN A 197 19.21 -4.91 -16.71
C GLN A 197 20.02 -5.42 -15.51
N LEU A 198 19.61 -6.58 -14.97
CA LEU A 198 20.18 -7.18 -13.75
C LEU A 198 21.67 -7.45 -13.92
N GLY A 199 22.47 -7.12 -12.89
CA GLY A 199 23.88 -7.51 -12.83
C GLY A 199 24.78 -6.85 -13.88
N THR A 200 24.35 -5.73 -14.48
CA THR A 200 25.23 -4.91 -15.33
C THR A 200 26.29 -4.20 -14.48
N ALA A 201 27.32 -4.96 -14.12
CA ALA A 201 28.38 -4.60 -13.19
C ALA A 201 29.23 -3.43 -13.72
N GLY A 202 29.25 -2.35 -12.93
CA GLY A 202 29.87 -1.05 -13.15
C GLY A 202 29.14 -0.02 -12.29
N ALA A 203 29.44 1.29 -12.43
CA ALA A 203 28.68 2.35 -11.75
C ALA A 203 27.14 2.29 -12.02
N ALA A 204 26.73 1.60 -13.10
CA ALA A 204 25.33 1.33 -13.43
C ALA A 204 24.68 0.25 -12.53
N GLY A 205 25.43 -0.75 -12.06
CA GLY A 205 24.92 -1.80 -11.16
C GLY A 205 24.64 -1.30 -9.75
N GLU A 206 25.33 -0.24 -9.31
CA GLU A 206 25.02 0.45 -8.04
C GLU A 206 23.69 1.23 -8.10
N GLU A 207 23.24 1.56 -9.31
CA GLU A 207 21.99 2.30 -9.57
C GLU A 207 20.91 1.43 -10.22
N GLY A 208 21.07 0.09 -10.15
CA GLY A 208 20.04 -0.84 -10.56
C GLY A 208 18.81 -0.76 -9.65
N PHE A 209 17.61 -0.88 -10.21
CA PHE A 209 16.36 -0.99 -9.46
C PHE A 209 15.25 -1.63 -10.29
N LEU A 210 14.19 -1.99 -9.59
CA LEU A 210 12.92 -2.40 -10.20
C LEU A 210 11.74 -1.66 -9.55
N LEU A 211 10.64 -1.55 -10.28
CA LEU A 211 9.37 -1.03 -9.80
C LEU A 211 8.36 -2.19 -9.72
N LEU A 212 7.74 -2.34 -8.54
CA LEU A 212 6.62 -3.25 -8.34
C LEU A 212 5.41 -2.49 -7.76
N PRO A 213 4.18 -2.91 -8.08
CA PRO A 213 2.99 -2.32 -7.46
C PRO A 213 2.97 -2.65 -5.96
N ASP A 214 2.63 -1.67 -5.12
CA ASP A 214 2.32 -1.95 -3.72
C ASP A 214 1.12 -2.89 -3.66
N LEU A 215 1.14 -3.83 -2.70
CA LEU A 215 0.05 -4.77 -2.46
C LEU A 215 -1.31 -4.07 -2.32
N ASN A 216 -1.32 -2.81 -1.89
CA ASN A 216 -2.54 -2.08 -1.66
C ASN A 216 -3.15 -1.41 -2.89
N TRP A 217 -2.39 -1.28 -3.98
CA TRP A 217 -2.86 -0.64 -5.19
C TRP A 217 -3.61 -1.64 -6.08
N ASN A 218 -4.74 -1.22 -6.64
CA ASN A 218 -5.55 -2.04 -7.56
C ASN A 218 -4.95 -2.15 -8.97
N ARG A 219 -3.79 -1.51 -9.22
CA ARG A 219 -3.04 -1.52 -10.49
C ARG A 219 -3.79 -0.88 -11.67
N SER A 220 -4.90 -0.19 -11.43
CA SER A 220 -5.74 0.42 -12.46
C SER A 220 -6.04 1.89 -12.21
N THR A 221 -6.38 2.27 -10.98
CA THR A 221 -6.67 3.66 -10.63
C THR A 221 -5.36 4.44 -10.48
N LEU A 222 -4.97 5.19 -11.50
CA LEU A 222 -3.69 5.92 -11.53
C LEU A 222 -3.58 7.00 -10.44
N GLU A 223 -4.68 7.66 -10.06
CA GLU A 223 -4.67 8.61 -8.93
C GLU A 223 -4.40 7.93 -7.58
N ALA A 224 -4.61 6.61 -7.51
CA ALA A 224 -4.28 5.78 -6.38
C ALA A 224 -2.93 5.05 -6.55
N LEU A 225 -2.12 5.41 -7.57
CA LEU A 225 -0.85 4.77 -7.85
C LEU A 225 0.05 4.78 -6.62
N HIS A 226 0.54 3.59 -6.29
CA HIS A 226 1.51 3.36 -5.23
C HIS A 226 2.41 2.21 -5.68
N LEU A 227 3.67 2.55 -5.97
CA LEU A 227 4.74 1.63 -6.35
C LEU A 227 5.80 1.57 -5.25
N LEU A 228 6.57 0.48 -5.27
CA LEU A 228 7.80 0.32 -4.53
C LEU A 228 8.96 0.26 -5.53
N ALA A 229 9.97 1.10 -5.35
CA ALA A 229 11.24 1.00 -6.02
C ALA A 229 12.22 0.22 -5.11
N LEU A 230 12.57 -1.00 -5.52
CA LEU A 230 13.58 -1.82 -4.82
C LEU A 230 14.92 -1.61 -5.51
N VAL A 231 15.89 -1.09 -4.76
CA VAL A 231 17.26 -0.91 -5.27
C VAL A 231 18.00 -2.24 -5.33
N GLU A 232 18.87 -2.42 -6.31
CA GLU A 232 19.63 -3.66 -6.51
C GLU A 232 20.76 -3.80 -5.48
N ARG A 233 21.41 -2.68 -5.11
CA ARG A 233 22.44 -2.65 -4.07
C ARG A 233 21.89 -3.12 -2.72
N ARG A 234 22.70 -3.81 -1.92
CA ARG A 234 22.26 -4.51 -0.69
C ARG A 234 22.88 -3.97 0.60
N ASP A 235 23.75 -2.97 0.49
CA ASP A 235 24.55 -2.38 1.57
C ASP A 235 23.81 -1.26 2.33
N ILE A 236 22.73 -0.71 1.76
CA ILE A 236 21.88 0.30 2.41
C ILE A 236 20.62 -0.37 2.97
N TRP A 237 20.50 -0.47 4.30
CA TRP A 237 19.42 -1.23 4.95
C TRP A 237 18.25 -0.35 5.32
N SER A 238 18.53 0.93 5.60
CA SER A 238 17.52 1.96 5.84
C SER A 238 18.12 3.33 5.53
N LEU A 239 17.34 4.39 5.73
CA LEU A 239 17.84 5.76 5.58
C LEU A 239 19.03 6.07 6.50
N ARG A 240 19.24 5.33 7.59
CA ARG A 240 20.38 5.52 8.52
C ARG A 240 21.74 5.24 7.89
N ASP A 241 21.80 4.45 6.82
CA ASP A 241 23.05 4.16 6.10
C ASP A 241 23.36 5.23 5.04
N LEU A 242 22.48 6.21 4.85
CA LEU A 242 22.68 7.30 3.90
C LEU A 242 23.64 8.35 4.48
N LYS A 243 24.59 8.76 3.63
CA LYS A 243 25.72 9.63 3.96
C LYS A 243 25.86 10.69 2.88
N LYS A 244 26.67 11.71 3.13
CA LYS A 244 26.92 12.80 2.16
C LYS A 244 27.44 12.28 0.83
N LYS A 245 28.32 11.27 0.80
CA LYS A 245 28.76 10.60 -0.45
C LYS A 245 27.63 9.98 -1.27
N HIS A 246 26.49 9.66 -0.66
CA HIS A 246 25.33 9.08 -1.34
C HIS A 246 24.42 10.12 -1.99
N VAL A 247 24.66 11.43 -1.81
CA VAL A 247 23.82 12.49 -2.39
C VAL A 247 23.72 12.41 -3.92
N PRO A 248 24.82 12.26 -4.69
CA PRO A 248 24.72 12.11 -6.15
C PRO A 248 23.90 10.89 -6.56
N TRP A 249 24.12 9.75 -5.89
CA TRP A 249 23.37 8.52 -6.11
C TRP A 249 21.87 8.71 -5.84
N LEU A 250 21.49 9.35 -4.72
CA LEU A 250 20.07 9.63 -4.41
C LEU A 250 19.41 10.51 -5.47
N GLN A 251 20.12 11.52 -5.99
CA GLN A 251 19.62 12.39 -7.06
C GLN A 251 19.42 11.64 -8.37
N HIS A 252 20.36 10.76 -8.73
CA HIS A 252 20.25 9.90 -9.91
C HIS A 252 19.09 8.91 -9.78
N MET A 253 18.98 8.23 -8.63
CA MET A 253 17.88 7.29 -8.36
C MET A 253 16.53 7.97 -8.43
N LYS A 254 16.36 9.14 -7.79
CA LYS A 254 15.14 9.94 -7.89
C LYS A 254 14.78 10.20 -9.36
N LYS A 255 15.72 10.69 -10.16
CA LYS A 255 15.49 11.02 -11.58
C LYS A 255 15.09 9.77 -12.38
N LYS A 256 15.81 8.66 -12.20
CA LYS A 256 15.55 7.39 -12.89
C LYS A 256 14.20 6.79 -12.52
N ILE A 257 13.84 6.79 -11.24
CA ILE A 257 12.56 6.27 -10.74
C ILE A 257 11.39 7.08 -11.30
N ILE A 258 11.47 8.42 -11.28
CA ILE A 258 10.44 9.29 -11.86
C ILE A 258 10.32 9.03 -13.37
N ALA A 259 11.44 9.02 -14.10
CA ALA A 259 11.44 8.80 -15.54
C ALA A 259 10.81 7.45 -15.91
N ALA A 260 11.22 6.36 -15.23
CA ALA A 260 10.66 5.03 -15.46
C ALA A 260 9.14 4.97 -15.14
N THR A 261 8.70 5.67 -14.08
CA THR A 261 7.27 5.72 -13.71
C THR A 261 6.45 6.43 -14.77
N VAL A 262 6.90 7.61 -15.24
CA VAL A 262 6.21 8.40 -16.28
C VAL A 262 6.24 7.70 -17.63
N GLU A 263 7.34 7.03 -17.98
CA GLU A 263 7.42 6.23 -19.21
C GLU A 263 6.41 5.07 -19.19
N THR A 264 6.22 4.43 -18.03
CA THR A 264 5.25 3.35 -17.87
C THR A 264 3.81 3.87 -17.85
N TYR A 265 3.57 5.06 -17.27
CA TYR A 265 2.25 5.68 -17.14
C TYR A 265 2.24 7.09 -17.74
N PRO A 266 2.12 7.23 -19.08
CA PRO A 266 2.32 8.50 -19.78
C PRO A 266 1.34 9.62 -19.44
N SER A 267 0.23 9.31 -18.76
CA SER A 267 -0.75 10.31 -18.29
C SER A 267 -0.38 10.93 -16.94
N ILE A 268 0.71 10.49 -16.31
CA ILE A 268 1.21 11.04 -15.05
C ILE A 268 2.44 11.90 -15.35
N GLU A 269 2.44 13.13 -14.86
CA GLU A 269 3.57 14.05 -14.96
C GLU A 269 4.53 13.89 -13.77
N ALA A 270 5.78 14.33 -13.95
CA ALA A 270 6.83 14.16 -12.94
C ALA A 270 6.53 14.86 -11.61
N ASP A 271 5.82 15.99 -11.64
CA ASP A 271 5.40 16.77 -10.46
C ASP A 271 4.10 16.24 -9.82
N GLN A 272 3.49 15.22 -10.41
CA GLN A 272 2.39 14.47 -9.84
C GLN A 272 2.86 13.25 -9.01
N LEU A 273 4.15 13.12 -8.74
CA LEU A 273 4.73 12.02 -7.96
C LEU A 273 5.37 12.52 -6.65
N LYS A 274 5.10 11.81 -5.55
CA LYS A 274 5.79 11.96 -4.26
C LYS A 274 6.68 10.74 -4.04
N LEU A 275 7.94 10.97 -3.67
CA LEU A 275 8.89 9.91 -3.32
C LEU A 275 9.25 10.00 -1.84
N TYR A 276 9.17 8.89 -1.12
CA TYR A 276 9.53 8.84 0.29
C TYR A 276 10.02 7.45 0.70
N VAL A 277 10.71 7.38 1.84
CA VAL A 277 11.10 6.11 2.48
C VAL A 277 10.43 5.99 3.84
N HIS A 278 10.33 4.78 4.36
CA HIS A 278 9.84 4.56 5.73
C HIS A 278 10.94 4.59 6.77
N TYR A 279 10.67 5.19 7.92
CA TYR A 279 11.45 5.03 9.13
C TYR A 279 10.55 4.94 10.38
N GLN A 280 10.54 3.83 11.12
CA GLN A 280 11.23 2.55 10.83
C GLN A 280 10.63 1.84 9.58
N PRO A 281 11.45 1.23 8.71
CA PRO A 281 10.94 0.47 7.56
C PRO A 281 10.32 -0.86 8.00
N THR A 282 9.50 -1.47 7.13
CA THR A 282 8.89 -2.78 7.43
C THR A 282 9.89 -3.94 7.25
N TYR A 283 10.93 -3.74 6.45
CA TYR A 283 12.04 -4.66 6.20
C TYR A 283 13.32 -3.88 5.92
N TYR A 284 14.48 -4.45 6.24
CA TYR A 284 15.76 -3.75 6.28
C TYR A 284 16.55 -3.86 4.97
N HIS A 285 15.92 -3.48 3.87
CA HIS A 285 16.51 -3.24 2.55
C HIS A 285 15.95 -1.92 2.04
N LEU A 286 16.80 -0.98 1.62
CA LEU A 286 16.31 0.34 1.17
C LEU A 286 15.30 0.17 0.03
N HIS A 287 14.14 0.80 0.21
CA HIS A 287 13.09 0.86 -0.80
C HIS A 287 12.47 2.25 -0.77
N ILE A 288 12.09 2.75 -1.95
CA ILE A 288 11.51 4.07 -2.11
C ILE A 288 10.05 3.88 -2.54
N HIS A 289 9.13 4.45 -1.78
CA HIS A 289 7.73 4.54 -2.16
C HIS A 289 7.58 5.61 -3.23
N VAL A 290 6.84 5.29 -4.29
CA VAL A 290 6.45 6.24 -5.34
C VAL A 290 4.92 6.28 -5.33
N VAL A 291 4.34 7.43 -5.04
CA VAL A 291 2.89 7.58 -5.00
C VAL A 291 2.43 8.77 -5.81
N HIS A 292 1.24 8.69 -6.38
CA HIS A 292 0.61 9.84 -7.00
C HIS A 292 0.31 10.94 -5.96
N VAL A 293 0.38 12.22 -6.33
CA VAL A 293 0.10 13.35 -5.42
C VAL A 293 -1.31 13.28 -4.84
N ALA A 294 -2.29 12.83 -5.64
CA ALA A 294 -3.68 12.64 -5.25
C ALA A 294 -3.94 11.36 -4.43
N PHE A 295 -2.94 10.50 -4.23
CA PHE A 295 -3.10 9.28 -3.43
C PHE A 295 -3.49 9.62 -1.99
N GLU A 296 -4.62 9.06 -1.53
CA GLU A 296 -5.18 9.33 -0.20
C GLU A 296 -4.15 9.04 0.91
N ALA A 297 -3.85 10.05 1.72
CA ALA A 297 -2.83 9.96 2.75
C ALA A 297 -3.28 9.06 3.91
N GLY A 298 -2.82 7.80 3.89
CA GLY A 298 -2.95 6.87 5.01
C GLY A 298 -1.72 6.85 5.93
N ALA A 299 -1.67 5.86 6.83
CA ALA A 299 -0.56 5.66 7.76
C ALA A 299 0.82 5.52 7.06
N THR A 300 0.86 5.06 5.81
CA THR A 300 2.09 4.93 5.01
C THR A 300 2.72 6.27 4.65
N GLN A 301 1.95 7.38 4.63
CA GLN A 301 2.42 8.73 4.32
C GLN A 301 2.54 9.64 5.56
N ALA A 302 2.17 9.13 6.75
CA ALA A 302 2.08 9.96 7.95
C ALA A 302 3.46 10.40 8.47
N THR A 303 3.51 11.60 9.07
CA THR A 303 4.66 12.05 9.87
C THR A 303 4.93 11.04 11.00
N GLY A 304 6.21 10.74 11.24
CA GLY A 304 6.61 9.66 12.14
C GLY A 304 6.53 8.26 11.50
N LYS A 305 6.37 8.18 10.18
CA LYS A 305 6.54 6.95 9.38
C LYS A 305 7.21 7.24 8.03
N ALA A 306 6.68 8.17 7.25
CA ALA A 306 7.25 8.56 5.96
C ALA A 306 8.28 9.69 6.14
N VAL A 307 9.39 9.58 5.41
CA VAL A 307 10.40 10.63 5.30
C VAL A 307 10.62 10.91 3.81
N GLY A 308 10.30 12.12 3.36
CA GLY A 308 10.40 12.52 1.96
C GLY A 308 11.84 12.38 1.44
N LEU A 309 11.99 11.85 0.22
CA LEU A 309 13.30 11.57 -0.37
C LEU A 309 14.11 12.87 -0.55
N GLU A 310 13.45 13.93 -1.00
CA GLU A 310 14.03 15.27 -1.14
C GLU A 310 14.49 15.83 0.20
N SER A 311 13.71 15.63 1.27
CA SER A 311 14.08 16.08 2.61
C SER A 311 15.35 15.40 3.11
N ILE A 312 15.53 14.11 2.81
CA ILE A 312 16.76 13.37 3.13
C ILE A 312 17.95 13.93 2.35
N ILE A 313 17.77 14.13 1.04
CA ILE A 313 18.81 14.69 0.16
C ILE A 313 19.27 16.06 0.66
N GLU A 314 18.32 16.98 0.93
CA GLU A 314 18.65 18.32 1.41
C GLU A 314 19.26 18.30 2.80
N THR A 315 18.79 17.43 3.69
CA THR A 315 19.39 17.25 5.03
C THR A 315 20.85 16.85 4.92
N LEU A 316 21.20 15.88 4.07
CA LEU A 316 22.58 15.44 3.87
C LEU A 316 23.44 16.56 3.28
N LYS A 317 22.95 17.32 2.30
CA LYS A 317 23.72 18.41 1.67
C LYS A 317 24.18 19.48 2.67
N VAL A 318 23.32 19.84 3.61
CA VAL A 318 23.61 20.90 4.58
C VAL A 318 24.18 20.37 5.90
N MET A 319 24.28 19.05 6.05
CA MET A 319 24.80 18.41 7.26
C MET A 319 26.27 18.78 7.47
N ALA A 320 26.59 19.23 8.69
CA ALA A 320 27.96 19.46 9.11
C ALA A 320 28.71 18.14 9.32
N GLY A 321 30.03 18.16 9.09
CA GLY A 321 30.90 16.99 9.25
C GLY A 321 31.65 16.66 7.97
N ASP A 322 32.27 15.48 7.97
CA ASP A 322 33.03 14.96 6.84
C ASP A 322 32.17 14.85 5.56
N GLU A 323 32.73 15.26 4.42
CA GLU A 323 32.01 15.33 3.14
C GLU A 323 31.62 13.95 2.58
N GLU A 324 32.28 12.87 3.02
CA GLU A 324 31.95 11.52 2.56
C GLU A 324 31.18 10.74 3.63
N GLU A 325 31.62 10.84 4.89
CA GLU A 325 31.21 9.95 5.96
C GLU A 325 30.14 10.51 6.89
N ALA A 326 29.90 11.83 6.93
CA ALA A 326 28.78 12.36 7.70
C ALA A 326 27.45 11.88 7.11
N GLY A 327 26.52 11.47 7.97
CA GLY A 327 25.31 10.81 7.52
C GLY A 327 24.18 10.77 8.54
N MET A 328 23.08 10.17 8.09
CA MET A 328 21.83 10.10 8.86
C MET A 328 21.97 9.31 10.15
N GLU A 329 23.03 8.51 10.35
CA GLU A 329 23.32 7.87 11.63
C GLU A 329 23.53 8.87 12.78
N ALA A 330 23.94 10.11 12.49
CA ALA A 330 24.21 11.15 13.49
C ALA A 330 22.96 11.93 13.96
N VAL A 331 21.80 11.71 13.32
CA VAL A 331 20.58 12.49 13.59
C VAL A 331 19.72 11.79 14.66
N SER A 332 19.09 12.55 15.57
CA SER A 332 18.02 11.98 16.39
C SER A 332 16.73 11.89 15.59
N MET A 333 16.11 10.71 15.51
CA MET A 333 14.91 10.48 14.71
C MET A 333 13.72 10.16 15.59
N SER A 334 12.59 10.85 15.38
CA SER A 334 11.35 10.55 16.09
C SER A 334 10.30 9.93 15.17
N TYR A 335 9.72 8.82 15.61
CA TYR A 335 8.82 8.01 14.79
C TYR A 335 7.84 7.20 15.64
N THR A 336 6.84 6.63 14.98
CA THR A 336 5.80 5.82 15.60
C THR A 336 6.16 4.34 15.66
N LEU A 337 5.83 3.69 16.77
CA LEU A 337 5.94 2.25 16.97
C LEU A 337 4.65 1.71 17.58
N GLY A 338 4.17 0.59 17.07
CA GLY A 338 3.13 -0.17 17.76
C GLY A 338 3.72 -0.88 19.00
N GLU A 339 2.96 -0.95 20.09
CA GLU A 339 3.42 -1.60 21.33
C GLU A 339 3.73 -3.09 21.17
N ALA A 340 3.20 -3.73 20.13
CA ALA A 340 3.47 -5.11 19.84
C ALA A 340 4.79 -5.31 19.05
N SER A 341 5.43 -4.23 18.59
CA SER A 341 6.68 -4.28 17.85
C SER A 341 7.86 -4.77 18.71
N GLU A 342 8.82 -5.43 18.08
CA GLU A 342 10.06 -5.82 18.75
C GLU A 342 10.86 -4.61 19.22
N LEU A 343 10.87 -3.52 18.42
CA LEU A 343 11.55 -2.28 18.80
C LEU A 343 10.97 -1.67 20.07
N TRP A 344 9.63 -1.65 20.22
CA TRP A 344 9.03 -1.18 21.46
C TRP A 344 9.38 -2.10 22.63
N THR A 345 9.06 -3.39 22.51
CA THR A 345 9.16 -4.36 23.61
C THR A 345 10.60 -4.63 24.06
N ARG A 346 11.58 -4.59 23.14
CA ARG A 346 12.98 -4.92 23.44
C ARG A 346 13.87 -3.71 23.69
N VAL A 347 13.49 -2.53 23.21
CA VAL A 347 14.35 -1.33 23.27
C VAL A 347 13.66 -0.21 24.04
N PHE A 348 12.60 0.38 23.48
CA PHE A 348 12.05 1.63 23.99
C PHE A 348 11.28 1.48 25.30
N GLU A 349 10.54 0.39 25.50
CA GLU A 349 9.84 0.15 26.77
C GLU A 349 10.82 -0.06 27.94
N PRO A 350 11.85 -0.94 27.83
CA PRO A 350 12.87 -1.06 28.86
C PRO A 350 13.57 0.27 29.16
N LEU A 351 13.99 1.02 28.14
CA LEU A 351 14.64 2.32 28.31
C LEU A 351 13.74 3.32 29.06
N LYS A 352 12.46 3.37 28.70
CA LYS A 352 11.46 4.22 29.38
C LYS A 352 11.32 3.84 30.86
N ARG A 353 11.25 2.55 31.18
CA ARG A 353 11.12 2.07 32.57
C ARG A 353 12.35 2.42 33.40
N SER A 354 13.55 2.20 32.86
CA SER A 354 14.81 2.56 33.51
C SER A 354 14.89 4.05 33.80
N ALA A 355 14.55 4.92 32.83
CA ALA A 355 14.55 6.37 33.03
C ALA A 355 13.58 6.83 34.14
N SER A 356 12.39 6.20 34.22
CA SER A 356 11.42 6.53 35.28
C SER A 356 11.87 6.09 36.68
N ALA A 357 12.64 5.01 36.78
CA ALA A 357 13.19 4.53 38.04
C ALA A 357 14.28 5.47 38.58
N THR A 358 15.14 6.00 37.70
CA THR A 358 16.20 6.95 38.08
C THR A 358 15.65 8.33 38.46
N ALA A 359 14.52 8.75 37.90
CA ALA A 359 13.88 10.02 38.23
C ALA A 359 13.08 9.99 39.54
N SER A 360 12.86 8.81 40.11
CA SER A 360 12.10 8.61 41.36
C SER A 360 13.02 8.37 42.58
N GLN A 361 14.34 8.45 42.39
CA GLN A 361 15.37 8.47 43.43
C GLN A 361 16.01 9.86 43.47
#